data_AF-A0A414XZX3-F1
#
_entry.id   AF-A0A414XZX3-F1
#
_cell.length_a   1.000
_cell.length_b   1.000
_cell.length_c   1.000
_cell.angle_alpha   90.00
_cell.angle_beta   90.00
_cell.angle_gamma   90.00
#
_symmetry.space_group_name_H-M   'P 1'
#
loop_
_entity.id
_entity.type
_entity.pdbx_description
1 polymer ?
#
loop_
_entity_poly.entity_id
_entity_poly.type
_entity_poly.pdbx_seq_one_letter_code
_entity_poly.pdbx_strand_id
1 'polypeptide(L)'
;MTVMDIQQKYCMTKTAVYSFVSHNAIPRKMEGNNVLYSKRHVQLAKGESVEDQLYYTIPEAMKLYGLSQDQIYKRIKKYAIEKVKFGKYIKISKRDLEKAIGKPKVI
;
A
#
# COMPACT_ATOMS: atom_id res chain seq x y z
N MET A 1 11.76 4.06 -4.27
CA MET A 1 11.08 5.34 -4.04
C MET A 1 12.11 6.43 -4.17
N THR A 2 11.89 7.40 -5.04
CA THR A 2 12.82 8.51 -5.29
C THR A 2 12.72 9.56 -4.19
N VAL A 3 13.69 10.49 -4.15
CA VAL A 3 13.62 11.64 -3.26
C VAL A 3 12.36 12.48 -3.55
N MET A 4 12.04 12.71 -4.82
CA MET A 4 10.84 13.48 -5.21
C MET A 4 9.54 12.81 -4.74
N ASP A 5 9.44 11.48 -4.84
CA ASP A 5 8.28 10.73 -4.35
C ASP A 5 8.08 10.94 -2.84
N ILE A 6 9.18 10.93 -2.06
CA ILE A 6 9.14 11.13 -0.60
C ILE A 6 8.70 12.57 -0.29
N GLN A 7 9.22 13.55 -1.03
CA GLN A 7 8.85 14.96 -0.86
C GLN A 7 7.35 15.17 -1.11
N GLN A 8 6.82 14.63 -2.22
CA GLN A 8 5.41 14.78 -2.58
C GLN A 8 4.49 14.02 -1.63
N LYS A 9 4.83 12.78 -1.26
CA LYS A 9 3.96 11.94 -0.43
C LYS A 9 3.89 12.42 1.02
N TYR A 10 5.00 12.92 1.58
CA TYR A 10 5.09 13.26 3.00
C TYR A 10 5.33 14.76 3.25
N CYS A 11 5.19 15.60 2.22
CA CYS A 11 5.40 17.05 2.29
C CYS A 11 6.74 17.44 2.93
N MET A 12 7.82 16.70 2.62
CA MET A 12 9.16 16.95 3.18
C MET A 12 10.00 17.80 2.21
N THR A 13 10.86 18.66 2.75
CA THR A 13 11.91 19.31 1.96
C THR A 13 13.01 18.31 1.59
N LYS A 14 13.75 18.57 0.52
CA LYS A 14 14.85 17.69 0.07
C LYS A 14 15.86 17.40 1.19
N THR A 15 16.22 18.43 1.97
CA THR A 15 17.10 18.30 3.14
C THR A 15 16.50 17.41 4.21
N ALA A 16 15.22 17.60 4.54
CA ALA A 16 14.52 16.77 5.52
C ALA A 16 14.45 15.30 5.08
N VAL A 17 14.29 15.02 3.78
CA VAL A 17 14.33 13.66 3.25
C VAL A 17 15.70 13.02 3.50
N TYR A 18 16.81 13.70 3.21
CA TYR A 18 18.15 13.14 3.44
C TYR A 18 18.43 12.89 4.93
N SER A 19 18.07 13.82 5.81
CA SER A 19 18.19 13.62 7.26
C SER A 19 17.33 12.43 7.71
N PHE A 20 16.09 12.34 7.22
CA PHE A 20 15.18 11.26 7.57
C PHE A 20 15.69 9.88 7.14
N VAL A 21 16.09 9.71 5.88
CA VAL A 21 16.58 8.41 5.37
C VAL A 21 17.89 7.99 6.03
N SER A 22 18.75 8.96 6.37
CA SER A 22 20.00 8.71 7.10
C SER A 22 19.73 8.30 8.55
N HIS A 23 18.87 9.05 9.25
CA HIS A 23 18.53 8.78 10.65
C HIS A 23 17.85 7.41 10.83
N ASN A 24 17.02 7.00 9.87
CA ASN A 24 16.33 5.71 9.89
C ASN A 24 17.11 4.58 9.17
N ALA A 25 18.38 4.81 8.82
CA ALA A 25 19.25 3.85 8.13
C ALA A 25 18.58 3.14 6.93
N ILE A 26 17.83 3.90 6.13
CA ILE A 26 16.97 3.34 5.08
C ILE A 26 17.84 2.83 3.93
N PRO A 27 17.72 1.53 3.55
CA PRO A 27 18.48 0.98 2.44
C PRO A 27 18.20 1.71 1.14
N ARG A 28 19.27 2.02 0.41
CA ARG A 28 19.23 2.66 -0.91
C ARG A 28 19.88 1.77 -1.97
N LYS A 29 19.38 1.86 -3.20
CA LYS A 29 19.92 1.22 -4.40
C LYS A 29 20.13 2.30 -5.46
N MET A 30 21.21 2.20 -6.23
CA MET A 30 21.41 3.02 -7.42
C MET A 30 20.82 2.29 -8.63
N GLU A 31 20.02 3.01 -9.41
CA GLU A 31 19.45 2.54 -10.66
C GLU A 31 19.67 3.61 -11.73
N GLY A 32 20.66 3.37 -12.59
CA GLY A 32 21.24 4.41 -13.45
C GLY A 32 21.83 5.55 -12.62
N ASN A 33 21.47 6.78 -12.97
CA ASN A 33 21.91 8.00 -12.27
C ASN A 33 21.04 8.37 -11.04
N ASN A 34 20.01 7.58 -10.74
CA ASN A 34 19.05 7.89 -9.69
C ASN A 34 19.26 7.01 -8.44
N VAL A 35 19.10 7.63 -7.27
CA VAL A 35 19.08 6.92 -5.98
C VAL A 35 17.64 6.57 -5.62
N LEU A 36 17.39 5.28 -5.41
CA LEU A 36 16.10 4.75 -4.99
C LEU A 36 16.21 4.21 -3.57
N TYR A 37 15.29 4.64 -2.70
CA TYR A 37 15.15 4.10 -1.35
C TYR A 37 14.15 2.94 -1.32
N SER A 38 14.36 2.01 -0.38
CA SER A 38 13.43 0.91 -0.12
C SER A 38 12.09 1.47 0.38
N LYS A 39 11.07 1.37 -0.48
CA LYS A 39 9.71 1.88 -0.21
C LYS A 39 9.16 1.35 1.11
N ARG A 40 9.35 0.04 1.37
CA ARG A 40 8.93 -0.64 2.60
C ARG A 40 9.53 0.02 3.85
N HIS A 41 10.83 0.29 3.84
CA HIS A 41 11.53 0.88 5.00
C HIS A 41 11.13 2.33 5.24
N VAL A 42 10.94 3.13 4.17
CA VAL A 42 10.44 4.51 4.30
C VAL A 42 9.06 4.55 4.94
N GLN A 43 8.17 3.68 4.51
CA GLN A 43 6.80 3.63 5.02
C GLN A 43 6.77 3.19 6.47
N LEU A 44 7.52 2.14 6.84
CA LEU A 44 7.69 1.72 8.23
C LEU A 44 8.24 2.84 9.11
N ALA A 45 9.28 3.56 8.67
CA ALA A 45 9.88 4.68 9.39
C ALA A 45 8.93 5.89 9.54
N LYS A 46 7.91 6.00 8.68
CA LYS A 46 6.82 6.97 8.80
C LYS A 46 5.62 6.47 9.62
N GLY A 47 5.66 5.23 10.12
CA GLY A 47 4.54 4.62 10.84
C GLY A 47 3.44 4.05 9.95
N GLU A 48 3.66 3.92 8.63
CA GLU A 48 2.74 3.18 7.76
C GLU A 48 2.92 1.68 8.00
N SER A 49 1.87 1.00 8.47
CA SER A 49 1.89 -0.45 8.59
C SER A 49 1.97 -1.10 7.20
N VAL A 50 2.92 -2.00 7.03
CA VAL A 50 3.11 -2.77 5.78
C VAL A 50 1.89 -3.67 5.52
N GLU A 51 1.18 -4.05 6.58
CA GLU A 51 -0.04 -4.85 6.48
C GLU A 51 -1.17 -4.06 5.80
N ASP A 52 -1.36 -2.78 6.10
CA ASP A 52 -2.35 -1.94 5.40
C ASP A 52 -2.02 -1.75 3.91
N GLN A 53 -0.76 -2.01 3.52
CA GLN A 53 -0.38 -2.02 2.11
C GLN A 53 -0.65 -3.33 1.39
N LEU A 54 -0.78 -4.45 2.09
CA LEU A 54 -1.01 -5.77 1.51
C LEU A 54 -2.46 -6.23 1.59
N TYR A 55 -3.26 -5.56 2.43
CA TYR A 55 -4.68 -5.84 2.57
C TYR A 55 -5.54 -4.62 2.23
N TYR A 56 -6.70 -4.83 1.62
CA TYR A 56 -7.77 -3.84 1.54
C TYR A 56 -8.80 -4.11 2.63
N THR A 57 -9.30 -3.05 3.23
CA THR A 57 -10.58 -3.14 3.95
C THR A 57 -11.74 -3.20 2.95
N ILE A 58 -12.89 -3.73 3.40
CA ILE A 58 -14.12 -3.76 2.57
C ILE A 58 -14.45 -2.36 2.00
N PRO A 59 -14.47 -1.27 2.78
CA PRO A 59 -14.81 0.06 2.25
C PRO A 59 -13.80 0.56 1.22
N GLU A 60 -12.50 0.31 1.41
CA GLU A 60 -11.48 0.67 0.43
C GLU A 60 -11.66 -0.10 -0.88
N ALA A 61 -11.94 -1.40 -0.79
CA ALA A 61 -12.22 -2.21 -1.96
C ALA A 61 -13.49 -1.73 -2.69
N MET A 62 -14.55 -1.33 -1.97
CA MET A 62 -15.73 -0.74 -2.61
C MET A 62 -15.37 0.52 -3.40
N LYS A 63 -14.55 1.41 -2.81
CA LYS A 63 -14.12 2.66 -3.45
C LYS A 63 -13.23 2.42 -4.68
N LEU A 64 -12.28 1.50 -4.59
CA LEU A 64 -11.31 1.22 -5.66
C LEU A 64 -11.90 0.43 -6.84
N TYR A 65 -12.90 -0.40 -6.58
CA TYR A 65 -13.50 -1.25 -7.61
C TYR A 65 -14.88 -0.75 -8.07
N GLY A 66 -15.45 0.25 -7.39
CA GLY A 66 -16.80 0.74 -7.69
C GLY A 66 -17.89 -0.31 -7.45
N LEU A 67 -17.65 -1.28 -6.56
CA LEU A 67 -18.57 -2.40 -6.29
C LEU A 67 -19.27 -2.22 -4.95
N SER A 68 -20.47 -2.80 -4.83
CA SER A 68 -21.17 -2.85 -3.54
C SER A 68 -20.53 -3.87 -2.59
N GLN A 69 -20.76 -3.69 -1.30
CA GLN A 69 -20.28 -4.61 -0.26
C GLN A 69 -20.71 -6.07 -0.53
N ASP A 70 -21.94 -6.29 -0.95
CA ASP A 70 -22.48 -7.61 -1.29
C ASP A 70 -21.76 -8.24 -2.50
N GLN A 71 -21.49 -7.45 -3.54
CA GLN A 71 -20.73 -7.92 -4.71
C GLN A 71 -19.32 -8.36 -4.31
N ILE A 72 -18.66 -7.62 -3.42
CA ILE A 72 -17.35 -7.97 -2.89
C ILE A 72 -17.42 -9.29 -2.10
N TYR A 73 -18.39 -9.47 -1.20
CA TYR A 73 -18.56 -10.72 -0.46
C TYR A 73 -18.86 -11.93 -1.36
N LYS A 74 -19.72 -11.75 -2.37
CA LYS A 74 -19.98 -12.79 -3.39
C LYS A 74 -18.71 -13.21 -4.10
N ARG A 75 -17.84 -12.25 -4.44
CA ARG A 75 -16.56 -12.52 -5.12
C ARG A 75 -15.57 -13.23 -4.20
N ILE A 76 -15.45 -12.78 -2.95
CA ILE A 76 -14.63 -13.44 -1.92
C ILE A 76 -15.06 -14.89 -1.76
N LYS A 77 -16.37 -15.16 -1.65
CA LYS A 77 -16.90 -16.52 -1.53
C LYS A 77 -16.62 -17.35 -2.79
N LYS A 78 -16.82 -16.78 -3.99
CA LYS A 78 -16.61 -17.48 -5.26
C LYS A 78 -15.15 -17.88 -5.51
N TYR A 79 -14.19 -17.07 -5.07
CA TYR A 79 -12.75 -17.35 -5.24
C TYR A 79 -12.08 -17.90 -3.99
N ALA A 80 -12.85 -18.23 -2.94
CA ALA A 80 -12.33 -18.69 -1.66
C ALA A 80 -11.20 -17.80 -1.10
N ILE A 81 -11.35 -16.48 -1.23
CA ILE A 81 -10.34 -15.52 -0.78
C ILE A 81 -10.30 -15.51 0.75
N GLU A 82 -9.10 -15.59 1.31
CA GLU A 82 -8.90 -15.53 2.75
C GLU A 82 -9.31 -14.16 3.30
N LYS A 83 -10.13 -14.20 4.35
CA LYS A 83 -10.57 -13.03 5.11
C LYS A 83 -9.79 -12.97 6.41
N VAL A 84 -9.05 -11.90 6.62
CA VAL A 84 -8.33 -11.64 7.87
C VAL A 84 -9.17 -10.70 8.71
N LYS A 85 -9.65 -11.16 9.87
CA LYS A 85 -10.39 -10.30 10.80
C LYS A 85 -9.38 -9.52 11.63
N PHE A 86 -9.37 -8.20 11.50
CA PHE A 86 -8.52 -7.30 12.27
C PHE A 86 -9.39 -6.39 13.13
N GLY A 87 -9.63 -6.82 14.38
CA GLY A 87 -10.56 -6.17 15.29
C GLY A 87 -11.99 -6.12 14.73
N LYS A 88 -12.49 -4.89 14.49
CA LYS A 88 -13.83 -4.65 13.91
C LYS A 88 -13.86 -4.70 12.38
N TYR A 89 -12.70 -4.70 11.72
CA TYR A 89 -12.60 -4.66 10.27
C TYR A 89 -12.24 -6.01 9.68
N ILE A 90 -12.74 -6.28 8.47
CA ILE A 90 -12.32 -7.41 7.67
C ILE A 90 -11.35 -6.88 6.60
N LYS A 91 -10.15 -7.45 6.61
CA LYS A 91 -9.06 -7.20 5.67
C LYS A 91 -8.98 -8.35 4.67
N ILE A 92 -8.76 -8.01 3.41
CA ILE A 92 -8.70 -8.95 2.28
C ILE A 92 -7.40 -8.73 1.54
N SER A 93 -6.68 -9.80 1.20
CA SER A 93 -5.44 -9.73 0.44
C SER A 93 -5.65 -8.98 -0.88
N LYS A 94 -4.88 -7.90 -1.10
CA LYS A 94 -4.96 -7.12 -2.35
C LYS A 94 -4.70 -7.99 -3.56
N ARG A 95 -3.69 -8.88 -3.45
CA ARG A 95 -3.28 -9.79 -4.51
C ARG A 95 -4.40 -10.74 -4.92
N ASP A 96 -5.13 -11.28 -3.95
CA ASP A 96 -6.19 -12.25 -4.25
C ASP A 96 -7.46 -11.55 -4.72
N LEU A 97 -7.75 -10.36 -4.19
CA LEU A 97 -8.84 -9.53 -4.69
C LEU A 97 -8.59 -9.07 -6.14
N GLU A 98 -7.35 -8.69 -6.47
CA GLU A 98 -6.94 -8.35 -7.83
C GLU A 98 -7.03 -9.54 -8.79
N LYS A 99 -6.72 -10.77 -8.34
CA LYS A 99 -6.95 -11.97 -9.16
C LYS A 99 -8.44 -12.24 -9.38
N ALA A 100 -9.28 -11.96 -8.38
CA ALA A 100 -10.72 -12.21 -8.41
C ALA A 100 -11.49 -11.21 -9.28
N ILE A 101 -11.10 -9.93 -9.23
CA ILE A 101 -11.83 -8.82 -9.87
C ILE A 101 -11.05 -8.24 -11.06
N GLY A 102 -9.72 -8.30 -11.05
CA GLY A 102 -8.83 -7.59 -11.96
C GLY A 102 -8.09 -6.46 -11.25
N LYS A 103 -7.25 -5.71 -11.96
CA LYS A 103 -6.63 -4.50 -11.38
C LYS A 103 -7.72 -3.47 -11.06
N PRO A 104 -7.65 -2.77 -9.90
CA PRO A 104 -8.62 -1.75 -9.57
C PRO A 104 -8.62 -0.67 -10.65
N LYS A 105 -9.81 -0.33 -11.16
CA LYS A 105 -9.99 0.86 -11.99
C LYS A 105 -10.00 2.03 -11.02
N VAL A 106 -8.88 2.74 -10.93
CA VAL A 106 -8.86 4.05 -10.28
C VAL A 106 -9.81 4.94 -11.09
N ILE A 107 -11.02 5.15 -10.57
CA ILE A 107 -12.07 6.01 -11.15
C ILE A 107 -11.85 7.44 -10.65
#